data_AF-A0A4S4KS87-F1
#
_entry.id   AF-A0A4S4KS87-F1
#
_cell.length_a   1.000
_cell.length_b   1.000
_cell.length_c   1.000
_cell.angle_alpha   90.00
_cell.angle_beta   90.00
_cell.angle_gamma   90.00
#
_symmetry.space_group_name_H-M   'P 1'
#
loop_
_entity.id
_entity.type
_entity.pdbx_description
1 polymer ?
#
loop_
_entity_poly.entity_id
_entity_poly.type
_entity_poly.pdbx_seq_one_letter_code
_entity_poly.pdbx_strand_id
1 'polypeptide(L)'
;MGSEEQEGSRTRIHLHEPLPPVREPKESHEEKTGEPELSWFLTLVLLTVVTVLVAVNAEWMIDSIDSLSPFISKEWIGLILLPTVGSLAECITAVNVSVKDQLTLSISVAVGSTIQTALFVIPFMVILGWVLDKPLALLFDPFESIVLYISDGKSNWLEGLILVCLYVVVAVTFWFYPGSNFSSTLAVCSTSTL
;
A
#
# COMPACT_ATOMS: atom_id res chain seq x y z
N MET A 1 -25.36 70.87 37.71
CA MET A 1 -25.64 72.07 36.91
C MET A 1 -24.57 72.11 35.83
N GLY A 2 -24.97 72.08 34.55
CA GLY A 2 -24.05 72.06 33.40
C GLY A 2 -23.52 70.64 33.13
N SER A 3 -24.02 69.83 32.19
CA SER A 3 -24.23 70.04 30.74
C SER A 3 -22.93 70.04 29.94
N GLU A 4 -23.04 69.51 28.71
CA GLU A 4 -22.07 69.45 27.60
C GLU A 4 -21.37 68.07 27.48
N GLU A 5 -21.87 67.18 26.61
CA GLU A 5 -21.67 67.14 25.14
C GLU A 5 -20.25 66.67 24.78
N GLN A 6 -19.95 65.84 23.79
CA GLN A 6 -20.70 65.11 22.77
C GLN A 6 -19.71 64.11 22.13
N GLU A 7 -20.26 63.14 21.39
CA GLU A 7 -19.68 62.57 20.16
C GLU A 7 -18.47 61.62 20.25
N GLY A 8 -18.75 60.34 19.99
CA GLY A 8 -17.75 59.30 19.83
C GLY A 8 -18.32 58.07 19.12
N SER A 9 -18.72 58.28 17.87
CA SER A 9 -19.06 57.22 16.92
C SER A 9 -18.00 56.12 16.88
N ARG A 10 -18.36 54.87 17.24
CA ARG A 10 -17.93 53.65 16.52
C ARG A 10 -18.54 52.38 17.13
N THR A 11 -19.37 51.76 16.29
CA THR A 11 -19.48 50.30 16.12
C THR A 11 -20.03 49.51 17.31
N ARG A 12 -21.30 49.08 17.17
CA ARG A 12 -21.85 47.92 17.89
C ARG A 12 -20.86 46.76 17.80
N ILE A 13 -20.18 46.44 18.90
CA ILE A 13 -19.53 45.15 19.06
C ILE A 13 -20.67 44.15 19.26
N HIS A 14 -21.06 43.52 18.14
CA HIS A 14 -21.88 42.33 18.15
C HIS A 14 -21.22 41.32 19.09
N LEU A 15 -21.94 41.02 20.17
CA LEU A 15 -22.09 39.70 20.78
C LEU A 15 -21.03 38.69 20.33
N HIS A 16 -20.01 38.50 21.16
CA HIS A 16 -19.16 37.31 21.08
C HIS A 16 -20.03 36.11 21.50
N GLU A 17 -20.84 35.62 20.57
CA GLU A 17 -21.41 34.27 20.65
C GLU A 17 -20.21 33.32 20.75
N PRO A 18 -20.08 32.52 21.82
CA PRO A 18 -19.08 31.47 21.85
C PRO A 18 -19.29 30.60 20.61
N LEU A 19 -18.25 30.45 19.79
CA LEU A 19 -18.26 29.55 18.65
C LEU A 19 -18.90 28.22 19.08
N PRO A 20 -19.85 27.68 18.29
CA PRO A 20 -20.43 26.37 18.59
C PRO A 20 -19.27 25.40 18.80
N PRO A 21 -19.36 24.49 19.79
CA PRO A 21 -18.28 23.56 20.07
C PRO A 21 -17.85 22.92 18.76
N VAL A 22 -16.55 23.01 18.45
CA VAL A 22 -15.93 22.20 17.40
C VAL A 22 -16.46 20.80 17.66
N ARG A 23 -17.33 20.33 16.77
CA ARG A 23 -17.82 18.96 16.84
C ARG A 23 -16.57 18.12 16.68
N GLU A 24 -16.07 17.62 17.80
CA GLU A 24 -15.22 16.45 17.79
C GLU A 24 -15.91 15.44 16.86
N PRO A 25 -15.16 14.80 15.95
CA PRO A 25 -15.73 13.83 15.03
C PRO A 25 -16.63 12.91 15.84
N LYS A 26 -17.92 12.89 15.47
CA LYS A 26 -18.90 12.01 16.11
C LYS A 26 -18.33 10.60 16.05
N GLU A 27 -17.97 10.05 17.20
CA GLU A 27 -17.89 8.61 17.39
C GLU A 27 -19.26 8.06 16.98
N SER A 28 -19.33 7.57 15.74
CA SER A 28 -20.48 6.87 15.21
C SER A 28 -20.51 5.51 15.87
N HIS A 29 -21.33 5.41 16.92
CA HIS A 29 -21.95 4.19 17.43
C HIS A 29 -21.04 2.95 17.46
N GLU A 30 -20.38 2.75 18.59
CA GLU A 30 -20.17 1.39 19.10
C GLU A 30 -21.55 0.71 19.20
N GLU A 31 -21.90 -0.13 18.22
CA GLU A 31 -22.63 -1.34 18.56
C GLU A 31 -21.71 -2.13 19.50
N LYS A 32 -21.98 -2.04 20.80
CA LYS A 32 -21.54 -3.05 21.78
C LYS A 32 -22.22 -4.38 21.48
N THR A 33 -21.95 -4.96 20.32
CA THR A 33 -22.03 -6.41 20.15
C THR A 33 -20.86 -6.92 20.96
N GLY A 34 -21.14 -7.58 22.10
CA GLY A 34 -20.13 -8.11 23.00
C GLY A 34 -19.00 -8.73 22.20
N GLU A 35 -17.82 -8.12 22.30
CA GLU A 35 -16.65 -8.52 21.53
C GLU A 35 -16.41 -9.98 21.86
N PRO A 36 -16.39 -10.91 20.88
CA PRO A 36 -15.97 -12.26 21.16
C PRO A 36 -14.49 -12.21 21.53
N GLU A 37 -14.20 -12.09 22.83
CA GLU A 37 -12.87 -12.17 23.38
C GLU A 37 -12.35 -13.59 23.18
N LEU A 38 -11.75 -13.85 22.03
CA LEU A 38 -11.04 -15.08 21.78
C LEU A 38 -9.85 -15.11 22.73
N SER A 39 -9.76 -16.17 23.54
CA SER A 39 -8.62 -16.39 24.43
C SER A 39 -7.31 -16.25 23.64
N TRP A 40 -6.31 -15.57 24.22
CA TRP A 40 -4.99 -15.38 23.61
C TRP A 40 -4.41 -16.70 23.05
N PHE A 41 -4.65 -17.81 23.74
CA PHE A 41 -4.22 -19.14 23.29
C PHE A 41 -4.92 -19.57 21.99
N LEU A 42 -6.24 -19.35 21.89
CA LEU A 42 -7.01 -19.65 20.68
C LEU A 42 -6.58 -18.75 19.52
N THR A 43 -6.33 -17.47 19.77
CA THR A 43 -5.83 -16.53 18.76
C THR A 43 -4.46 -16.96 18.23
N LEU A 44 -3.54 -17.36 19.11
CA LEU A 44 -2.21 -17.85 18.71
C LEU A 44 -2.30 -19.14 17.87
N VAL A 45 -3.12 -20.10 18.31
CA VAL A 45 -3.35 -21.36 17.57
C VAL A 45 -3.98 -21.07 16.21
N LEU A 46 -5.02 -20.24 16.16
CA LEU A 46 -5.71 -19.88 14.92
C LEU A 46 -4.77 -19.17 13.95
N LEU A 47 -3.98 -18.20 14.42
CA LEU A 47 -2.99 -17.50 13.62
C LEU A 47 -1.99 -18.49 13.01
N THR A 48 -1.46 -19.40 13.82
CA THR A 48 -0.51 -20.42 13.37
C THR A 48 -1.12 -21.33 12.31
N VAL A 49 -2.35 -21.80 12.51
CA VAL A 49 -3.05 -22.67 11.56
C VAL A 49 -3.30 -21.95 10.22
N VAL A 50 -3.77 -20.70 10.26
CA VAL A 50 -3.99 -19.91 9.05
C VAL A 50 -2.67 -19.63 8.33
N THR A 51 -1.60 -19.30 9.04
CA THR A 51 -0.28 -19.09 8.42
C THR A 51 0.23 -20.35 7.74
N VAL A 52 0.12 -21.52 8.37
CA VAL A 52 0.53 -22.79 7.75
C VAL A 52 -0.33 -23.08 6.52
N LEU A 53 -1.64 -22.85 6.59
CA LEU A 53 -2.54 -23.07 5.47
C LEU A 53 -2.20 -22.14 4.30
N VAL A 54 -1.93 -20.86 4.57
CA VAL A 54 -1.49 -19.89 3.54
C VAL A 54 -0.15 -20.31 2.93
N ALA A 55 0.80 -20.80 3.74
CA ALA A 55 2.09 -21.28 3.23
C ALA A 55 1.93 -22.47 2.27
N VAL A 56 1.09 -23.46 2.61
CA VAL A 56 0.79 -24.60 1.72
C VAL A 56 0.11 -24.14 0.43
N ASN A 57 -0.83 -23.19 0.51
CA ASN A 57 -1.46 -22.63 -0.68
C ASN A 57 -0.46 -21.85 -1.56
N ALA A 58 0.52 -21.17 -0.94
CA ALA A 58 1.57 -20.47 -1.68
C ALA A 58 2.49 -21.44 -2.43
N GLU A 59 2.82 -22.59 -1.85
CA GLU A 59 3.56 -23.65 -2.55
C GLU A 59 2.75 -24.24 -3.71
N TRP A 60 1.47 -24.55 -3.51
CA TRP A 60 0.64 -25.04 -4.62
C TRP A 60 0.46 -24.00 -5.74
N MET A 61 0.43 -22.72 -5.38
CA MET A 61 0.41 -21.63 -6.34
C MET A 61 1.72 -21.56 -7.12
N ILE A 62 2.89 -21.70 -6.47
CA ILE A 62 4.19 -21.69 -7.17
C ILE A 62 4.31 -22.89 -8.12
N ASP A 63 3.88 -24.08 -7.69
CA ASP A 63 3.90 -25.30 -8.51
C ASP A 63 3.00 -25.17 -9.74
N SER A 64 1.85 -24.51 -9.57
CA SER A 64 0.93 -24.24 -10.68
C SER A 64 1.57 -23.31 -11.72
N ILE A 65 2.41 -22.35 -11.32
CA ILE A 65 3.12 -21.46 -12.25
C ILE A 65 4.13 -22.25 -13.09
N ASP A 66 4.82 -23.21 -12.48
CA ASP A 66 5.75 -24.09 -13.21
C ASP A 66 5.02 -24.94 -14.25
N SER A 67 3.79 -25.39 -13.96
CA SER A 67 2.95 -26.11 -14.92
C SER A 67 2.43 -25.26 -16.09
N LEU A 68 2.31 -23.94 -15.90
CA LEU A 68 1.84 -22.96 -16.89
C LEU A 68 2.96 -22.39 -17.78
N SER A 69 4.21 -22.79 -17.53
CA SER A 69 5.42 -22.35 -18.22
C SER A 69 5.40 -22.36 -19.76
N PRO A 70 4.68 -23.26 -20.47
CA PRO A 70 4.68 -23.21 -21.94
C PRO A 70 3.77 -22.13 -22.54
N PHE A 71 2.87 -21.51 -21.76
CA PHE A 71 1.89 -20.55 -22.27
C PHE A 71 2.16 -19.10 -21.83
N ILE A 72 2.78 -18.88 -20.66
CA ILE A 72 2.99 -17.54 -20.08
C ILE A 72 4.36 -17.48 -19.39
N SER A 73 5.07 -16.35 -19.53
CA SER A 73 6.39 -16.13 -18.89
C SER A 73 6.27 -16.11 -17.37
N LYS A 74 7.07 -16.92 -16.66
CA LYS A 74 7.04 -17.01 -15.18
C LYS A 74 7.29 -15.66 -14.51
N GLU A 75 8.11 -14.82 -15.15
CA GLU A 75 8.43 -13.46 -14.71
C GLU A 75 7.18 -12.57 -14.70
N TRP A 76 6.27 -12.71 -15.66
CA TRP A 76 5.03 -11.93 -15.71
C TRP A 76 4.08 -12.31 -14.57
N ILE A 77 3.94 -13.61 -14.27
CA ILE A 77 3.13 -14.05 -13.12
C ILE A 77 3.77 -13.56 -11.81
N GLY A 78 5.09 -13.76 -11.67
CA GLY A 78 5.89 -13.36 -10.52
C GLY A 78 5.81 -11.87 -10.19
N LEU A 79 5.90 -11.03 -11.21
CA LEU A 79 6.09 -9.59 -11.06
C LEU A 79 4.79 -8.78 -11.18
N ILE A 80 3.77 -9.30 -11.89
CA ILE A 80 2.50 -8.59 -12.11
C ILE A 80 1.36 -9.27 -11.33
N LEU A 81 1.12 -10.56 -11.56
CA LEU A 81 -0.06 -11.24 -11.01
C LEU A 81 0.00 -11.38 -9.49
N LEU A 82 1.14 -11.83 -8.96
CA LEU A 82 1.34 -12.06 -7.53
C LEU A 82 1.17 -10.78 -6.68
N PRO A 83 1.85 -9.65 -6.99
CA PRO A 83 1.63 -8.38 -6.27
C PRO A 83 0.21 -7.82 -6.42
N THR A 84 -0.43 -8.03 -7.56
CA THR A 84 -1.81 -7.57 -7.80
C THR A 84 -2.78 -8.28 -6.87
N VAL A 85 -2.74 -9.61 -6.80
CA VAL A 85 -3.67 -10.37 -5.96
C VAL A 85 -3.49 -10.03 -4.48
N GLY A 86 -2.25 -9.85 -4.02
CA GLY A 86 -1.96 -9.43 -2.65
C GLY A 86 -2.54 -8.06 -2.30
N SER A 87 -2.29 -7.05 -3.13
CA SER A 87 -2.79 -5.69 -2.92
C SER A 87 -4.32 -5.56 -3.09
N LEU A 88 -4.94 -6.43 -3.90
CA LEU A 88 -6.39 -6.44 -4.09
C LEU A 88 -7.16 -6.85 -2.83
N ALA A 89 -6.67 -7.80 -2.04
CA ALA A 89 -7.35 -8.23 -0.81
C ALA A 89 -7.44 -7.09 0.21
N GLU A 90 -6.37 -6.31 0.33
CA GLU A 90 -6.31 -5.12 1.16
C GLU A 90 -7.20 -4.01 0.61
N CYS A 91 -7.20 -3.81 -0.71
CA CYS A 91 -8.07 -2.85 -1.39
C CYS A 91 -9.55 -3.16 -1.18
N ILE A 92 -9.97 -4.43 -1.28
CA ILE A 92 -11.36 -4.85 -1.02
C ILE A 92 -11.75 -4.55 0.43
N THR A 93 -10.86 -4.84 1.37
CA THR A 93 -11.10 -4.57 2.79
C THR A 93 -11.20 -3.07 3.07
N ALA A 94 -10.30 -2.27 2.48
CA ALA A 94 -10.29 -0.82 2.56
C ALA A 94 -11.58 -0.21 1.95
N VAL A 95 -12.01 -0.68 0.77
CA VAL A 95 -13.27 -0.25 0.14
C VAL A 95 -14.48 -0.60 1.02
N ASN A 96 -14.53 -1.79 1.60
CA ASN A 96 -15.62 -2.17 2.51
C ASN A 96 -15.67 -1.30 3.77
N VAL A 97 -14.53 -0.83 4.28
CA VAL A 97 -14.44 0.12 5.39
C VAL A 97 -14.80 1.54 4.93
N SER A 98 -14.38 1.94 3.74
CA SER A 98 -14.67 3.24 3.14
C SER A 98 -16.17 3.44 2.87
N VAL A 99 -16.90 2.39 2.50
CA VAL A 99 -18.37 2.43 2.31
C VAL A 99 -19.11 2.72 3.63
N LYS A 100 -18.47 2.53 4.78
CA LYS A 100 -19.00 2.83 6.11
C LYS A 100 -18.66 4.26 6.59
N ASP A 101 -18.35 5.18 5.68
CA ASP A 101 -17.93 6.58 5.96
C ASP A 101 -16.62 6.71 6.77
N GLN A 102 -15.81 5.65 6.83
CA GLN A 102 -14.59 5.58 7.62
C GLN A 102 -13.33 5.80 6.74
N LEU A 103 -13.29 6.93 6.03
CA LEU A 103 -12.20 7.23 5.07
C LEU A 103 -10.82 7.30 5.74
N THR A 104 -10.73 7.86 6.95
CA THR A 104 -9.46 7.98 7.70
C THR A 104 -8.91 6.62 8.14
N LEU A 105 -9.77 5.66 8.45
CA LEU A 105 -9.36 4.29 8.76
C LEU A 105 -8.91 3.56 7.50
N SER A 106 -9.64 3.72 6.39
CA SER A 106 -9.27 3.11 5.11
C SER A 106 -7.90 3.59 4.61
N ILE A 107 -7.61 4.90 4.70
CA ILE A 107 -6.30 5.43 4.28
C ILE A 107 -5.18 4.97 5.21
N SER A 108 -5.43 4.90 6.53
CA SER A 108 -4.46 4.43 7.51
C SER A 108 -4.06 2.97 7.26
N VAL A 109 -5.03 2.10 6.95
CA VAL A 109 -4.78 0.68 6.62
C VAL A 109 -3.97 0.55 5.33
N ALA A 110 -4.35 1.27 4.27
CA ALA A 110 -3.68 1.20 2.98
C ALA A 110 -2.23 1.74 3.02
N VAL A 111 -2.03 2.91 3.64
CA VAL A 111 -0.70 3.52 3.78
C VAL A 111 0.17 2.71 4.73
N GLY A 112 -0.40 2.20 5.83
CA GLY A 112 0.29 1.37 6.81
C GLY A 112 0.88 0.09 6.20
N SER A 113 0.10 -0.64 5.41
CA SER A 113 0.59 -1.87 4.75
C SER A 113 1.68 -1.57 3.71
N THR A 114 1.53 -0.49 2.95
CA THR A 114 2.51 -0.09 1.92
C THR A 114 3.85 0.30 2.55
N ILE A 115 3.84 1.11 3.61
CA ILE A 115 5.08 1.56 4.25
C ILE A 115 5.77 0.41 5.01
N GLN A 116 5.00 -0.49 5.61
CA GLN A 116 5.53 -1.72 6.21
C GLN A 116 6.18 -2.61 5.16
N THR A 117 5.52 -2.80 4.02
CA THR A 117 6.07 -3.59 2.92
C THR A 117 7.36 -2.95 2.38
N ALA A 118 7.36 -1.63 2.16
CA ALA A 118 8.50 -0.90 1.62
C ALA A 118 9.72 -0.85 2.56
N LEU A 119 9.51 -0.57 3.85
CA LEU A 119 10.60 -0.36 4.81
C LEU A 119 11.04 -1.64 5.54
N PHE A 120 10.22 -2.68 5.56
CA PHE A 120 10.55 -3.92 6.26
C PHE A 120 10.63 -5.12 5.32
N VAL A 121 9.59 -5.39 4.53
CA VAL A 121 9.51 -6.62 3.73
C VAL A 121 10.52 -6.63 2.58
N ILE A 122 10.62 -5.55 1.81
CA ILE A 122 11.58 -5.44 0.70
C ILE A 122 13.04 -5.57 1.18
N PRO A 123 13.54 -4.80 2.15
CA PRO A 123 14.93 -4.95 2.60
C PRO A 123 15.20 -6.32 3.23
N PHE A 124 14.23 -6.90 3.93
CA PHE A 124 14.34 -8.26 4.44
C PHE A 124 14.50 -9.29 3.30
N MET A 125 13.74 -9.17 2.21
CA MET A 125 13.88 -10.03 1.03
C MET A 125 15.23 -9.88 0.33
N VAL A 126 15.79 -8.66 0.28
CA VAL A 126 17.14 -8.43 -0.28
C VAL A 126 18.20 -9.13 0.56
N ILE A 127 18.13 -9.01 1.89
CA ILE A 127 19.07 -9.67 2.81
C ILE A 127 18.97 -11.19 2.69
N LEU A 128 17.75 -11.75 2.61
CA LEU A 128 17.55 -13.18 2.37
C LEU A 128 18.13 -13.63 1.03
N GLY A 129 17.99 -12.82 -0.03
CA GLY A 129 18.62 -13.07 -1.32
C GLY A 129 20.14 -13.20 -1.22
N TRP A 130 20.79 -12.31 -0.46
CA TRP A 130 22.23 -12.38 -0.21
C TRP A 130 22.64 -13.63 0.59
N VAL A 131 21.85 -14.04 1.59
CA VAL A 131 22.11 -15.28 2.35
C VAL A 131 21.97 -16.52 1.47
N LEU A 132 21.11 -16.48 0.45
CA LEU A 132 20.88 -17.57 -0.51
C LEU A 132 21.77 -17.48 -1.75
N ASP A 133 22.78 -16.59 -1.77
CA ASP A 133 23.72 -16.35 -2.89
C ASP A 133 23.02 -16.02 -4.23
N LYS A 134 21.83 -15.40 -4.16
CA LYS A 134 21.09 -14.92 -5.34
C LYS A 134 21.09 -13.39 -5.35
N PRO A 135 21.68 -12.73 -6.38
CA PRO A 135 21.69 -11.28 -6.43
C PRO A 135 20.27 -10.74 -6.72
N LEU A 136 19.52 -10.46 -5.66
CA LEU A 136 18.31 -9.64 -5.72
C LEU A 136 18.73 -8.17 -5.64
N ALA A 137 18.65 -7.47 -6.76
CA ALA A 137 18.83 -6.03 -6.81
C ALA A 137 17.46 -5.34 -6.69
N LEU A 138 17.41 -4.30 -5.86
CA LEU A 138 16.26 -3.41 -5.77
C LEU A 138 16.32 -2.47 -6.98
N LEU A 139 15.87 -2.96 -8.13
CA LEU A 139 15.89 -2.25 -9.40
C LEU A 139 14.69 -1.29 -9.44
N PHE A 140 14.86 -0.11 -8.87
CA PHE A 140 13.95 1.00 -9.19
C PHE A 140 14.23 1.43 -10.62
N ASP A 141 13.25 1.23 -11.49
CA ASP A 141 13.36 1.69 -12.86
C ASP A 141 13.41 3.24 -12.87
N PRO A 142 14.26 3.87 -13.71
CA PRO A 142 14.33 5.32 -13.80
C PRO A 142 12.97 5.97 -14.06
N PHE A 143 12.07 5.30 -14.78
CA PHE A 143 10.72 5.78 -15.02
C PHE A 143 9.89 5.85 -13.73
N GLU A 144 9.99 4.84 -12.86
CA GLU A 144 9.27 4.82 -11.58
C GLU A 144 9.76 5.96 -10.66
N SER A 145 11.08 6.15 -10.59
CA SER A 145 11.70 7.20 -9.77
C SER A 145 11.28 8.61 -10.22
N ILE A 146 11.15 8.84 -11.52
CA ILE A 146 10.69 10.14 -12.07
C ILE A 146 9.22 10.39 -11.76
N VAL A 147 8.37 9.36 -11.86
CA VAL A 147 6.93 9.48 -11.54
C VAL A 147 6.70 9.75 -10.06
N LEU A 148 7.46 9.09 -9.18
CA LEU A 148 7.45 9.36 -7.74
C LEU A 148 7.94 10.77 -7.42
N TYR A 149 8.93 11.28 -8.15
CA TYR A 149 9.43 12.65 -7.96
C TYR A 149 8.41 13.73 -8.40
N ILE A 150 7.62 13.46 -9.43
CA ILE A 150 6.59 14.39 -9.95
C ILE A 150 5.33 14.39 -9.08
N SER A 151 5.16 13.35 -8.25
CA SER A 151 4.01 13.21 -7.34
C SER A 151 4.17 14.15 -6.12
N ASP A 152 3.91 15.44 -6.32
CA ASP A 152 4.19 16.56 -5.39
C ASP A 152 3.23 16.64 -4.16
N GLY A 153 2.84 15.48 -3.63
CA GLY A 153 2.05 15.35 -2.39
C GLY A 153 0.60 15.83 -2.47
N LYS A 154 0.15 16.39 -3.60
CA LYS A 154 -1.21 16.92 -3.78
C LYS A 154 -2.01 16.02 -4.73
N SER A 155 -2.70 15.03 -4.15
CA SER A 155 -3.44 14.01 -4.91
C SER A 155 -4.47 14.61 -5.86
N ASN A 156 -4.14 14.61 -7.15
CA ASN A 156 -5.06 14.97 -8.23
C ASN A 156 -5.49 13.68 -8.95
N TRP A 157 -6.71 13.65 -9.48
CA TRP A 157 -7.20 12.48 -10.24
C TRP A 157 -6.27 12.13 -11.43
N LEU A 158 -5.57 13.12 -11.97
CA LEU A 158 -4.59 12.98 -13.04
C LEU A 158 -3.32 12.23 -12.61
N GLU A 159 -2.91 12.36 -11.35
CA GLU A 159 -1.71 11.72 -10.80
C GLU A 159 -1.95 10.22 -10.59
N GLY A 160 -3.13 9.85 -10.06
CA GLY A 160 -3.57 8.46 -9.98
C GLY A 160 -3.72 7.82 -11.37
N LEU A 161 -4.21 8.57 -12.37
CA LEU A 161 -4.31 8.09 -13.75
C LEU A 161 -2.94 7.78 -14.36
N ILE A 162 -1.92 8.61 -14.08
CA ILE A 162 -0.54 8.38 -14.53
C ILE A 162 0.02 7.11 -13.90
N LEU A 163 -0.22 6.85 -12.60
CA LEU A 163 0.20 5.61 -11.94
C LEU A 163 -0.46 4.37 -12.56
N VAL A 164 -1.78 4.42 -12.84
CA VAL A 164 -2.48 3.31 -13.50
C VAL A 164 -1.94 3.10 -14.91
N CYS A 165 -1.66 4.17 -15.66
CA CYS A 165 -1.10 4.07 -17.00
C CYS A 165 0.31 3.46 -16.97
N LEU A 166 1.17 3.87 -16.03
CA LEU A 166 2.49 3.29 -15.79
C LEU A 166 2.37 1.79 -15.50
N TYR A 167 1.45 1.40 -14.62
CA TYR A 167 1.20 0.01 -14.27
C TYR A 167 0.81 -0.84 -15.49
N VAL A 168 -0.06 -0.32 -16.36
CA VAL A 168 -0.45 -0.99 -17.62
C VAL A 168 0.74 -1.12 -18.57
N VAL A 169 1.56 -0.08 -18.71
CA VAL A 169 2.77 -0.13 -19.56
C VAL A 169 3.75 -1.19 -19.06
N VAL A 170 3.99 -1.26 -17.75
CA VAL A 170 4.84 -2.30 -17.14
C VAL A 170 4.25 -3.69 -17.40
N ALA A 171 2.95 -3.88 -17.17
CA ALA A 171 2.27 -5.16 -17.42
C ALA A 171 2.37 -5.63 -18.88
N VAL A 172 2.21 -4.72 -19.84
CA VAL A 172 2.35 -5.01 -21.28
C VAL A 172 3.81 -5.24 -21.66
N THR A 173 4.75 -4.47 -21.09
CA THR A 173 6.18 -4.63 -21.36
C THR A 173 6.64 -6.02 -20.96
N PHE A 174 6.30 -6.48 -19.76
CA PHE A 174 6.63 -7.83 -19.30
C PHE A 174 5.85 -8.94 -20.01
N TRP A 175 4.69 -8.64 -20.61
CA TRP A 175 3.95 -9.58 -21.45
C TRP A 175 4.68 -9.87 -22.78
N PHE A 176 5.28 -8.84 -23.37
CA PHE A 176 6.05 -8.96 -24.61
C PHE A 176 7.55 -9.21 -24.39
N TYR A 177 8.03 -9.19 -23.14
CA TYR A 177 9.43 -9.41 -22.81
C TYR A 177 9.78 -10.89 -23.00
N PRO A 178 10.61 -11.27 -23.99
CA PRO A 178 11.10 -12.63 -24.09
C PRO A 178 12.07 -12.85 -22.92
N GLY A 179 11.68 -13.72 -21.98
CA GLY A 179 12.39 -13.98 -20.72
C GLY A 179 13.90 -13.86 -20.86
N SER A 180 14.47 -12.79 -20.30
CA SER A 180 15.89 -12.57 -20.40
C SER A 180 16.61 -13.49 -19.43
N ASN A 181 17.62 -14.17 -19.97
CA ASN A 181 18.62 -14.88 -19.22
C ASN A 181 19.54 -13.88 -18.48
N PHE A 182 18.98 -13.05 -17.60
CA PHE A 182 19.73 -12.07 -16.81
C PHE A 182 20.82 -12.76 -15.98
N SER A 183 20.53 -13.99 -15.54
CA SER A 183 21.47 -14.87 -14.85
C SER A 183 22.69 -15.25 -15.72
N SER A 184 22.52 -15.43 -17.04
CA SER A 184 23.63 -15.77 -17.94
C SER A 184 24.53 -14.57 -18.23
N THR A 185 23.97 -13.36 -18.35
CA THR A 185 24.77 -12.14 -18.56
C THR A 185 25.54 -11.74 -17.30
N LEU A 186 24.96 -11.90 -16.11
CA LEU A 186 25.66 -11.67 -14.85
C LEU A 186 26.72 -12.76 -14.54
N ALA A 187 26.46 -14.03 -14.87
CA ALA A 187 27.44 -15.10 -14.72
C ALA A 187 28.67 -14.93 -15.63
N VAL A 188 28.48 -14.37 -16.83
CA VAL A 188 29.59 -14.02 -17.75
C VAL A 188 30.47 -12.90 -17.17
N CYS A 189 29.89 -11.92 -16.48
CA CYS A 189 30.66 -10.86 -15.81
C CYS A 189 31.44 -11.37 -14.60
N SER A 190 30.93 -12.33 -13.84
CA SER A 190 31.68 -12.95 -12.73
C SER A 190 32.86 -13.81 -13.23
N THR A 191 32.69 -14.49 -14.36
CA THR A 191 33.72 -15.39 -14.92
C THR A 191 34.85 -14.66 -15.67
N SER A 192 34.64 -13.41 -16.08
CA SER A 192 35.66 -12.62 -16.82
C SER A 192 36.63 -11.84 -15.93
N THR A 193 36.58 -12.01 -14.61
CA THR A 193 37.47 -11.32 -13.64
C THR A 193 38.47 -12.29 -12.96
N LEU A 194 38.70 -13.48 -13.54
CA LEU A 194 39.74 -14.41 -13.12
C LEU A 194 40.71 -14.74 -14.26
#